data_AF-A0A6N8VVX0-F1
#
_entry.id   AF-A0A6N8VVX0-F1
#
_cell.length_a   1.000
_cell.length_b   1.000
_cell.length_c   1.000
_cell.angle_alpha   90.00
_cell.angle_beta   90.00
_cell.angle_gamma   90.00
#
_symmetry.space_group_name_H-M   'P 1'
#
loop_
_entity.id
_entity.type
_entity.pdbx_description
1 polymer ?
#
loop_
_entity_poly.entity_id
_entity_poly.type
_entity_poly.pdbx_seq_one_letter_code
_entity_poly.pdbx_strand_id
1 'polypeptide(L)'
;MSASPSATRPGMTEPLRLREFRLLLAGFIVGQSMMPLQFVASIAWIQLVAPDHIEILMVGAIGTIRGIGMIGFGLFGGALADRFDRRRLLMVTQAIAFVSNMLIAVMIWTGDGGTTDIIIFFALTIVASAALAIDGPTR
;
A
#
# COMPACT_ATOMS: atom_id res chain seq x y z
N MET A 1 53.39 -17.11 -16.39
CA MET A 1 52.28 -16.45 -17.11
C MET A 1 51.00 -17.20 -16.75
N SER A 2 50.39 -16.88 -15.60
CA SER A 2 49.20 -17.58 -15.09
C SER A 2 47.94 -16.91 -15.66
N ALA A 3 47.17 -17.64 -16.45
CA ALA A 3 45.90 -17.16 -16.98
C ALA A 3 44.90 -16.99 -15.83
N SER A 4 44.35 -15.77 -15.68
CA SER A 4 43.26 -15.48 -14.76
C SER A 4 41.98 -16.21 -15.22
N PRO A 5 41.20 -16.84 -14.33
CA PRO A 5 39.96 -17.51 -14.71
C PRO A 5 38.95 -16.48 -15.23
N SER A 6 38.40 -16.73 -16.41
CA SER A 6 37.32 -15.95 -17.00
C SER A 6 36.07 -16.11 -16.14
N ALA A 7 35.74 -15.08 -15.36
CA ALA A 7 34.50 -15.00 -14.62
C ALA A 7 33.33 -15.07 -15.63
N THR A 8 32.69 -16.23 -15.72
CA THR A 8 31.47 -16.41 -16.51
C THR A 8 30.42 -15.52 -15.87
N ARG A 9 29.96 -14.49 -16.60
CA ARG A 9 28.92 -13.60 -16.09
C ARG A 9 27.68 -14.45 -15.81
N PRO A 10 27.11 -14.39 -14.59
CA PRO A 10 25.95 -15.19 -14.29
C PRO A 10 24.82 -14.87 -15.28
N GLY A 11 24.16 -15.89 -15.78
CA GLY A 11 23.06 -15.76 -16.73
C GLY A 11 21.89 -14.98 -16.11
N MET A 12 21.10 -14.28 -16.93
CA MET A 12 19.98 -13.45 -16.47
C MET A 12 18.96 -14.20 -15.57
N THR A 13 18.85 -15.52 -15.71
CA THR A 13 17.95 -16.38 -14.93
C THR A 13 18.65 -17.14 -13.80
N GLU A 14 19.96 -16.99 -13.65
CA GLU A 14 20.76 -17.65 -12.61
C GLU A 14 20.36 -17.26 -11.18
N PRO A 15 20.01 -15.98 -10.90
CA PRO A 15 19.46 -15.60 -9.59
C PRO A 15 18.18 -16.33 -9.22
N LEU A 16 17.32 -16.67 -10.19
CA LEU A 16 16.04 -17.37 -9.95
C LEU A 16 16.21 -18.80 -9.45
N ARG A 17 17.40 -19.39 -9.58
CA ARG A 17 17.71 -20.73 -9.06
C ARG A 17 17.90 -20.74 -7.54
N LEU A 18 18.24 -19.60 -6.94
CA LEU A 18 18.43 -19.45 -5.50
C LEU A 18 17.07 -19.34 -4.81
N ARG A 19 16.83 -20.18 -3.79
CA ARG A 19 15.56 -20.19 -3.04
C ARG A 19 15.34 -18.86 -2.32
N GLU A 20 16.41 -18.32 -1.75
CA GLU A 20 16.46 -17.06 -1.01
C GLU A 20 16.06 -15.91 -1.92
N PHE A 21 16.59 -15.89 -3.16
CA PHE A 21 16.24 -14.89 -4.16
C PHE A 21 14.77 -14.99 -4.56
N ARG A 22 14.23 -16.21 -4.77
CA ARG A 22 12.80 -16.38 -5.08
C ARG A 22 11.88 -15.89 -3.96
N LEU A 23 12.24 -16.15 -2.70
CA LEU A 23 11.48 -15.67 -1.54
C LEU A 23 11.52 -14.13 -1.45
N LEU A 24 12.69 -13.53 -1.65
CA LEU A 24 12.85 -12.08 -1.68
C LEU A 24 12.08 -11.44 -2.85
N LEU A 25 12.18 -12.02 -4.05
CA LEU A 25 11.48 -11.55 -5.23
C LEU A 25 9.96 -11.65 -5.07
N ALA A 26 9.45 -12.79 -4.57
CA ALA A 26 8.02 -12.96 -4.31
C ALA A 26 7.52 -11.97 -3.26
N GLY A 27 8.25 -11.80 -2.15
CA GLY A 27 7.91 -10.82 -1.12
C GLY A 27 7.92 -9.39 -1.64
N PHE A 28 8.88 -9.04 -2.49
CA PHE A 28 8.96 -7.73 -3.12
C PHE A 28 7.79 -7.47 -4.07
N ILE A 29 7.46 -8.44 -4.94
CA ILE A 29 6.33 -8.31 -5.87
C ILE A 29 5.04 -8.13 -5.08
N VAL A 30 4.76 -9.01 -4.11
CA VAL A 30 3.54 -8.92 -3.28
C VAL A 30 3.48 -7.58 -2.54
N GLY A 31 4.59 -7.17 -1.91
CA GLY A 31 4.65 -5.92 -1.15
C GLY A 31 4.44 -4.67 -2.01
N GLN A 32 5.03 -4.63 -3.21
CA GLN A 32 4.94 -3.47 -4.10
C GLN A 32 3.65 -3.43 -4.91
N SER A 33 3.10 -4.59 -5.30
CA SER A 33 1.86 -4.65 -6.08
C SER A 33 0.62 -4.32 -5.26
N MET A 34 0.66 -4.44 -3.93
CA MET A 34 -0.52 -4.21 -3.08
C MET A 34 -1.11 -2.80 -3.21
N MET A 35 -0.28 -1.75 -3.15
CA MET A 35 -0.76 -0.36 -3.12
C MET A 35 -1.37 0.09 -4.46
N PRO A 36 -0.74 -0.15 -5.63
CA PRO A 36 -1.34 0.13 -6.92
C PRO A 36 -2.63 -0.65 -7.17
N LEU A 37 -2.65 -1.94 -6.79
CA LEU A 37 -3.85 -2.77 -6.95
C LEU A 37 -5.01 -2.25 -6.10
N GLN A 38 -4.74 -1.88 -4.85
CA GLN A 38 -5.74 -1.27 -3.97
C GLN A 38 -6.30 0.02 -4.59
N PHE A 39 -5.43 0.86 -5.17
CA PHE A 39 -5.86 2.11 -5.78
C PHE A 39 -6.76 1.88 -7.00
N VAL A 40 -6.37 0.99 -7.91
CA VAL A 40 -7.18 0.66 -9.09
C VAL A 40 -8.52 0.02 -8.70
N ALA A 41 -8.50 -0.92 -7.74
CA ALA A 41 -9.73 -1.55 -7.24
C ALA A 41 -10.68 -0.53 -6.61
N SER A 42 -10.15 0.45 -5.87
CA SER A 42 -10.93 1.53 -5.28
C SER A 42 -11.60 2.40 -6.33
N ILE A 43 -10.85 2.77 -7.39
CA ILE A 43 -11.41 3.53 -8.52
C ILE A 43 -12.52 2.71 -9.16
N ALA A 44 -12.23 1.48 -9.58
CA ALA A 44 -13.20 0.61 -10.26
C ALA A 44 -14.49 0.43 -9.43
N TRP A 45 -14.37 0.25 -8.11
CA TRP A 45 -15.54 0.14 -7.24
C TRP A 45 -16.35 1.44 -7.18
N ILE A 46 -15.70 2.61 -7.03
CA ILE A 46 -16.41 3.90 -7.08
C ILE A 46 -17.12 4.08 -8.42
N GLN A 47 -16.52 3.68 -9.54
CA GLN A 47 -17.17 3.78 -10.86
C GLN A 47 -18.42 2.90 -10.98
N LEU A 48 -18.49 1.79 -10.25
CA LEU A 48 -19.65 0.90 -10.27
C LEU A 48 -20.80 1.40 -9.37
N VAL A 49 -20.48 2.15 -8.33
CA VAL A 49 -21.41 2.51 -7.26
C VAL A 49 -21.83 3.99 -7.31
N ALA A 50 -20.95 4.86 -7.79
CA ALA A 50 -21.22 6.29 -7.85
C ALA A 50 -22.21 6.62 -8.98
N PRO A 51 -23.11 7.59 -8.77
CA PRO A 51 -23.90 8.17 -9.85
C PRO A 51 -23.01 8.84 -10.91
N ASP A 52 -23.36 8.67 -12.19
CA ASP A 52 -22.60 9.16 -13.36
C ASP A 52 -22.19 10.65 -13.27
N HIS A 53 -23.01 11.48 -12.63
CA HIS A 53 -22.79 12.93 -12.53
C HIS A 53 -21.76 13.34 -11.44
N ILE A 54 -21.45 12.46 -10.49
CA ILE A 54 -20.46 12.70 -9.42
C ILE A 54 -19.28 11.71 -9.44
N GLU A 55 -19.31 10.67 -10.27
CA GLU A 55 -18.27 9.64 -10.37
C GLU A 55 -16.85 10.22 -10.44
N ILE A 56 -16.61 11.13 -11.39
CA ILE A 56 -15.29 11.75 -11.62
C ILE A 56 -14.82 12.51 -10.37
N LEU A 57 -15.73 13.21 -9.70
CA LEU A 57 -15.43 13.95 -8.48
C LEU A 57 -15.07 12.99 -7.34
N MET A 58 -15.78 11.86 -7.21
CA MET A 58 -15.53 10.86 -6.17
C MET A 58 -14.21 10.13 -6.40
N VAL A 59 -13.87 9.81 -7.64
CA VAL A 59 -12.56 9.25 -8.01
C VAL A 59 -11.43 10.24 -7.67
N GLY A 60 -11.60 11.52 -8.00
CA GLY A 60 -10.67 12.58 -7.60
C GLY A 60 -10.53 12.69 -6.08
N ALA A 61 -11.64 12.57 -5.36
CA ALA A 61 -11.66 12.62 -3.91
C ALA A 61 -10.84 11.48 -3.26
N ILE A 62 -10.74 10.29 -3.87
CA ILE A 62 -9.85 9.22 -3.38
C ILE A 62 -8.42 9.75 -3.26
N GLY A 63 -7.89 10.35 -4.34
CA GLY A 63 -6.54 10.91 -4.37
C GLY A 63 -6.34 12.02 -3.34
N THR A 64 -7.29 12.95 -3.27
CA THR A 64 -7.25 14.07 -2.32
C THR A 64 -7.25 13.59 -0.87
N ILE A 65 -8.12 12.64 -0.52
CA ILE A 65 -8.25 12.10 0.83
C ILE A 65 -6.98 11.34 1.24
N ARG A 66 -6.41 10.54 0.33
CA ARG A 66 -5.12 9.88 0.57
C ARG A 66 -4.02 10.91 0.80
N GLY A 67 -3.97 11.96 -0.02
CA GLY A 67 -3.01 13.06 0.13
C GLY A 67 -3.14 13.79 1.46
N ILE A 68 -4.38 14.10 1.88
CA ILE A 68 -4.66 14.73 3.18
C ILE A 68 -4.19 13.83 4.33
N GLY A 69 -4.51 12.54 4.29
CA GLY A 69 -4.04 11.59 5.29
C GLY A 69 -2.51 11.52 5.31
N MET A 70 -1.87 11.49 4.15
CA MET A 70 -0.42 11.41 4.08
C MET A 70 0.28 12.67 4.60
N ILE A 71 -0.15 13.85 4.17
CA ILE A 71 0.44 15.12 4.59
C ILE A 71 0.15 15.38 6.08
N GLY A 72 -1.11 15.17 6.48
CA GLY A 72 -1.56 15.41 7.85
C GLY A 72 -0.82 14.54 8.86
N PHE A 73 -0.69 13.24 8.59
CA PHE A 73 -0.04 12.31 9.51
C PHE A 73 1.46 12.12 9.28
N GLY A 74 2.00 12.50 8.12
CA GLY A 74 3.44 12.42 7.83
C GLY A 74 4.28 13.31 8.74
N LEU A 75 3.78 14.51 9.06
CA LEU A 75 4.44 15.42 10.00
C LEU A 75 4.54 14.82 11.41
N PHE A 76 3.48 14.17 11.89
CA PHE A 76 3.47 13.49 13.18
C PHE A 76 4.27 12.18 13.15
N GLY A 77 4.30 11.49 12.01
CA GLY A 77 5.03 10.24 11.82
C GLY A 77 6.52 10.37 12.07
N GLY A 78 7.14 11.48 11.64
CA GLY A 78 8.55 11.77 11.93
C GLY A 78 8.82 11.91 13.43
N ALA A 79 8.00 12.71 14.12
CA ALA A 79 8.13 12.90 15.57
C ALA A 79 7.89 11.59 16.37
N LEU A 80 7.01 10.71 15.88
CA LEU A 80 6.76 9.40 16.47
C LEU A 80 7.95 8.44 16.23
N ALA A 81 8.53 8.46 15.03
CA ALA A 81 9.69 7.64 14.67
C ALA A 81 10.95 7.96 15.49
N ASP A 82 11.06 9.20 15.99
CA ASP A 82 12.16 9.61 16.87
C ASP A 82 11.98 9.18 18.34
N ARG A 83 10.73 8.94 18.77
CA ARG A 83 10.40 8.59 20.17
C ARG A 83 10.22 7.10 20.43
N PHE A 84 9.85 6.33 19.42
CA PHE A 84 9.54 4.91 19.55
C PHE A 84 10.53 4.01 18.82
N ASP A 85 10.59 2.73 19.23
CA ASP A 85 11.35 1.71 18.50
C ASP A 85 10.85 1.60 17.05
N ARG A 86 11.67 2.04 16.10
CA ARG A 86 11.35 2.03 14.66
C ARG A 86 10.76 0.71 14.19
N ARG A 87 11.33 -0.41 14.63
CA ARG A 87 10.87 -1.76 14.24
C ARG A 87 9.45 -2.08 14.73
N ARG A 88 9.10 -1.66 15.95
CA ARG A 88 7.75 -1.85 16.50
C ARG A 88 6.76 -0.92 15.83
N LEU A 89 7.16 0.33 15.61
CA LEU A 89 6.33 1.32 14.93
C LEU A 89 5.97 0.87 13.51
N LEU A 90 6.96 0.38 12.74
CA LEU A 90 6.73 -0.23 11.42
C LEU A 90 5.72 -1.38 11.44
N MET A 91 5.86 -2.30 12.40
CA MET A 91 4.95 -3.44 12.50
C MET A 91 3.51 -2.99 12.81
N VAL A 92 3.34 -1.99 13.67
CA VAL A 92 2.03 -1.45 14.04
C VAL A 92 1.40 -0.72 12.86
N THR A 93 2.13 0.16 12.16
CA THR A 93 1.60 0.90 11.02
C THR A 93 1.24 -0.02 9.87
N GLN A 94 2.08 -1.03 9.57
CA GLN A 94 1.76 -2.04 8.56
C GLN A 94 0.54 -2.88 8.96
N ALA A 95 0.40 -3.26 10.23
CA ALA A 95 -0.78 -3.98 10.70
C ALA A 95 -2.06 -3.13 10.56
N ILE A 96 -2.02 -1.84 10.93
CA ILE A 96 -3.16 -0.93 10.78
C ILE A 96 -3.52 -0.75 9.30
N ALA A 97 -2.53 -0.55 8.43
CA ALA A 97 -2.74 -0.44 7.00
C ALA A 97 -3.35 -1.73 6.42
N PHE A 98 -2.85 -2.90 6.82
CA PHE A 98 -3.36 -4.20 6.38
C PHE A 98 -4.81 -4.43 6.83
N VAL A 99 -5.12 -4.19 8.11
CA VAL A 99 -6.47 -4.34 8.64
C VAL A 99 -7.44 -3.38 7.96
N SER A 100 -7.06 -2.12 7.77
CA SER A 100 -7.91 -1.12 7.07
C SER A 100 -8.19 -1.56 5.63
N ASN A 101 -7.17 -2.06 4.93
CA ASN A 101 -7.32 -2.64 3.59
C ASN A 101 -8.25 -3.85 3.57
N MET A 102 -8.11 -4.74 4.53
CA MET A 102 -8.94 -5.94 4.64
C MET A 102 -10.41 -5.57 4.87
N LEU A 103 -10.67 -4.57 5.72
CA LEU A 103 -12.02 -4.07 5.96
C LEU A 103 -12.61 -3.43 4.69
N ILE A 104 -11.83 -2.65 3.94
CA ILE A 104 -12.25 -2.12 2.63
C ILE A 104 -12.60 -3.27 1.68
N ALA A 105 -11.75 -4.30 1.60
CA ALA A 105 -11.99 -5.44 0.70
C ALA A 105 -13.27 -6.21 1.06
N VAL A 106 -13.51 -6.46 2.36
CA VAL A 106 -14.75 -7.09 2.82
C VAL A 106 -15.96 -6.21 2.52
N MET A 107 -15.87 -4.91 2.79
CA MET A 107 -16.93 -3.95 2.49
C MET A 107 -17.27 -3.90 1.00
N ILE A 108 -16.26 -3.89 0.12
CA ILE A 108 -16.46 -3.93 -1.34
C ILE A 108 -17.15 -5.24 -1.77
N TRP A 109 -16.83 -6.36 -1.11
CA TRP A 109 -17.43 -7.65 -1.44
C TRP A 109 -18.89 -7.74 -0.97
N THR A 110 -19.16 -7.40 0.29
CA THR A 110 -20.46 -7.65 0.92
C THR A 110 -21.41 -6.46 0.89
N GLY A 111 -20.90 -5.26 0.59
CA GLY A 111 -21.66 -4.02 0.62
C GLY A 111 -22.59 -3.88 -0.57
N ASP A 112 -23.67 -3.14 -0.37
CA ASP A 112 -24.69 -2.88 -1.38
C ASP A 112 -24.36 -1.64 -2.23
N GLY A 113 -23.23 -0.96 -1.95
CA GLY A 113 -22.86 0.29 -2.61
C GLY A 113 -23.68 1.48 -2.11
N GLY A 114 -24.20 1.40 -0.89
CA GLY A 114 -24.96 2.50 -0.30
C GLY A 114 -24.08 3.71 0.05
N THR A 115 -24.72 4.84 0.36
CA THR A 115 -24.00 6.04 0.85
C THR A 115 -23.17 5.75 2.10
N THR A 116 -23.64 4.86 2.98
CA THR A 116 -22.91 4.42 4.17
C THR A 116 -21.59 3.74 3.81
N ASP A 117 -21.60 2.86 2.80
CA ASP A 117 -20.39 2.14 2.36
C ASP A 117 -19.35 3.12 1.82
N ILE A 118 -19.79 4.13 1.07
CA ILE A 118 -18.91 5.19 0.55
C ILE A 118 -18.26 5.99 1.68
N ILE A 119 -19.02 6.34 2.73
CA ILE A 119 -18.48 7.06 3.89
C ILE A 119 -17.45 6.19 4.64
N ILE A 120 -17.77 4.92 4.87
CA ILE A 120 -16.87 3.97 5.54
C ILE A 120 -15.60 3.77 4.70
N PHE A 121 -15.73 3.64 3.38
CA PHE A 121 -14.62 3.53 2.44
C PHE A 121 -13.66 4.71 2.57
N PHE A 122 -14.16 5.95 2.55
CA PHE A 122 -13.31 7.13 2.68
C PHE A 122 -12.68 7.25 4.07
N ALA A 123 -13.42 6.92 5.13
CA ALA A 123 -12.89 6.91 6.49
C ALA A 123 -11.73 5.91 6.64
N LEU A 124 -11.91 4.68 6.17
CA LEU A 124 -10.85 3.65 6.18
C LEU A 124 -9.67 4.03 5.29
N THR A 125 -9.92 4.72 4.17
CA THR A 125 -8.86 5.22 3.28
C THR A 125 -7.98 6.27 3.98
N ILE A 126 -8.56 7.15 4.80
CA ILE A 126 -7.80 8.10 5.63
C ILE A 126 -6.91 7.35 6.62
N VAL A 127 -7.48 6.39 7.34
CA VAL A 127 -6.74 5.60 8.35
C VAL A 127 -5.59 4.83 7.70
N ALA A 128 -5.83 4.18 6.56
CA ALA A 128 -4.81 3.47 5.82
C ALA A 128 -3.69 4.42 5.32
N SER A 129 -4.06 5.60 4.83
CA SER A 129 -3.10 6.59 4.33
C SER A 129 -2.27 7.23 5.45
N ALA A 130 -2.89 7.44 6.61
CA ALA A 130 -2.22 7.91 7.81
C ALA A 130 -1.15 6.92 8.27
N ALA A 131 -1.48 5.63 8.33
CA ALA A 131 -0.54 4.57 8.68
C ALA A 131 0.64 4.49 7.68
N LEU A 132 0.35 4.62 6.39
CA LEU A 132 1.37 4.64 5.32
C LEU A 132 2.32 5.84 5.42
N ALA A 133 1.82 7.01 5.83
CA ALA A 133 2.66 8.19 6.00
C ALA A 133 3.68 8.05 7.14
N ILE A 134 3.36 7.26 8.17
CA ILE A 134 4.29 6.96 9.27
C ILE A 134 5.30 5.87 8.85
N ASP A 135 4.91 4.95 7.96
CA ASP A 135 5.81 3.90 7.43
C ASP A 135 7.03 4.51 6.69
N GLY A 136 6.82 5.59 5.92
CA GLY A 136 7.87 6.28 5.16
C GLY A 136 9.15 6.63 5.95
N PRO A 137 9.08 7.46 7.01
CA PRO A 137 10.26 7.82 7.83
C PRO A 137 10.79 6.68 8.70
N THR A 138 10.04 5.58 8.83
CA THR A 138 10.40 4.47 9.73
C THR A 138 11.11 3.32 8.98
N ARG A 139 10.97 3.23 7.65
CA ARG A 139 11.66 2.25 6.78
C ARG A 139 13.11 2.64 6.48
#